data_AF-A0A0B1S1D5-F1
#
_entry.id   AF-A0A0B1S1D5-F1
#
_cell.length_a   1.000
_cell.length_b   1.000
_cell.length_c   1.000
_cell.angle_alpha   90.00
_cell.angle_beta   90.00
_cell.angle_gamma   90.00
#
_symmetry.space_group_name_H-M   'P 1'
#
loop_
_entity.id
_entity.type
_entity.pdbx_description
1 polymer ?
#
loop_
_entity_poly.entity_id
_entity_poly.type
_entity_poly.pdbx_seq_one_letter_code
_entity_poly.pdbx_strand_id
1 'polypeptide(L)' 'MVRWLLRFCALLIPHFIVLADIIDNGLEGEPAIECGSDSLSIRFRTRAPFEGHIYVKGHYM' A
#
# COMPACT_ATOMS: atom_id res chain seq x y z
N MET A 1 13.34 -32.73 -25.21
CA MET A 1 13.97 -31.41 -25.03
C MET A 1 12.93 -30.28 -24.95
N VAL A 2 12.28 -29.87 -26.05
CA VAL A 2 11.28 -28.76 -26.07
C VAL A 2 10.11 -28.91 -25.08
N ARG A 3 9.54 -30.12 -24.92
CA ARG A 3 8.41 -30.37 -24.00
C ARG A 3 8.78 -30.20 -22.52
N TRP A 4 10.05 -30.40 -22.18
CA TRP A 4 10.55 -30.22 -20.81
C TRP A 4 10.76 -28.74 -20.50
N LEU A 5 11.32 -27.99 -21.47
CA LEU A 5 11.46 -26.54 -21.41
C LEU A 5 10.11 -25.83 -21.28
N LEU A 6 9.12 -26.23 -22.07
CA LEU A 6 7.75 -25.68 -22.00
C LEU A 6 7.10 -25.91 -20.63
N ARG A 7 7.31 -27.10 -20.02
CA ARG A 7 6.81 -27.39 -18.68
C ARG A 7 7.54 -26.59 -17.60
N PHE A 8 8.84 -26.39 -17.75
CA PHE A 8 9.63 -25.57 -16.83
C PHE A 8 9.20 -24.10 -16.87
N CYS A 9 9.04 -23.53 -18.07
CA CYS A 9 8.51 -22.18 -18.23
C CYS A 9 7.09 -22.04 -17.68
N ALA A 10 6.20 -23.01 -17.94
CA ALA A 10 4.83 -23.00 -17.42
C ALA A 10 4.74 -23.00 -15.88
N LEU A 11 5.73 -23.59 -15.19
CA LEU A 11 5.81 -23.62 -13.72
C LEU A 11 6.41 -22.35 -13.10
N LEU A 12 7.26 -21.62 -13.85
CA LEU A 12 7.93 -20.40 -13.37
C LEU A 12 7.08 -19.13 -13.57
N ILE A 13 6.23 -19.11 -14.60
CA ILE A 13 5.34 -17.98 -14.92
C ILE A 13 4.43 -17.56 -13.75
N PRO A 14 3.74 -18.45 -13.01
CA PRO A 14 2.85 -18.02 -11.93
C PRO A 14 3.58 -17.43 -10.71
N HIS A 15 4.87 -17.72 -10.53
CA HIS A 15 5.67 -17.15 -9.43
C HIS A 15 5.96 -15.66 -9.62
N PHE A 16 5.95 -15.16 -10.86
CA PHE A 16 6.23 -13.76 -11.18
C PHE A 16 4.98 -12.86 -11.18
N ILE A 17 3.77 -13.42 -11.09
CA ILE A 17 2.52 -12.65 -11.28
C ILE A 17 2.09 -11.94 -9.98
N VAL A 18 2.62 -12.31 -8.81
CA VAL A 18 2.25 -11.71 -7.53
C VAL A 18 3.28 -10.64 -7.13
N LEU A 19 3.16 -9.46 -7.75
CA LEU A 19 3.97 -8.27 -7.40
C LEU A 19 3.12 -7.12 -6.83
N ALA A 20 1.81 -7.31 -6.73
CA ALA A 20 0.91 -6.40 -6.05
C ALA A 20 0.51 -7.04 -4.71
N ASP A 21 1.36 -6.86 -3.71
CA ASP A 21 0.99 -7.16 -2.33
C ASP A 21 0.02 -6.07 -1.83
N ILE A 22 -0.95 -6.46 -1.02
CA ILE A 22 -1.80 -5.49 -0.34
C ILE A 22 -0.96 -4.93 0.80
N ILE A 23 -0.72 -3.63 0.81
CA ILE A 23 -0.05 -2.98 1.95
C ILE A 23 -0.96 -3.13 3.17
N ASP A 24 -0.71 -4.14 4.01
CA ASP A 24 -1.41 -4.40 5.27
C ASP A 24 -0.88 -3.49 6.39
N ASN A 25 -0.83 -2.19 6.12
CA ASN A 25 -0.46 -1.16 7.08
C ASN A 25 -1.67 -0.31 7.47
N GLY A 26 -2.67 -0.98 8.05
CA GLY A 26 -3.90 -0.34 8.50
C GLY A 26 -3.68 0.66 9.65
N LEU A 27 -4.76 1.36 10.04
CA LEU A 27 -4.74 2.28 11.16
C LEU A 27 -4.76 1.55 12.51
N GLU A 28 -4.09 2.14 13.49
CA GLU A 28 -4.23 1.81 14.90
C GLU A 28 -5.34 2.68 15.51
N GLY A 29 -6.57 2.15 15.51
CA GLY A 29 -7.74 2.85 16.02
C GLY A 29 -8.23 3.97 15.09
N GLU A 30 -8.97 4.92 15.67
CA GLU A 30 -9.53 6.06 14.94
C GLU A 30 -8.52 7.23 14.87
N PRO A 31 -8.53 8.03 13.78
CA PRO A 31 -7.72 9.23 13.69
C PRO A 31 -8.07 10.23 14.79
N ALA A 32 -7.04 10.84 15.38
CA ALA A 32 -7.24 11.92 16.34
C ALA A 32 -7.47 13.25 15.60
N ILE A 33 -8.45 14.03 16.05
CA ILE A 33 -8.80 15.34 15.50
C ILE A 33 -8.55 16.41 16.55
N GLU A 34 -7.78 17.43 16.18
CA GLU A 34 -7.51 18.60 17.00
C GLU A 34 -7.99 19.84 16.26
N CYS A 35 -8.95 20.55 16.87
CA CYS A 35 -9.52 21.78 16.33
C CYS A 35 -8.84 22.99 16.97
N GLY A 36 -8.13 23.79 16.17
CA GLY A 36 -7.66 25.11 16.54
C GLY A 36 -8.68 26.20 16.19
N SER A 37 -8.37 27.45 16.51
CA SER A 37 -9.21 28.61 16.18
C SER A 37 -9.31 28.88 14.67
N ASP A 38 -8.24 28.55 13.93
CA ASP A 38 -8.06 28.82 12.50
C ASP A 38 -7.45 27.61 11.74
N SER A 39 -7.33 26.46 12.42
CA SER A 39 -6.64 25.28 11.91
C SER A 39 -7.34 23.99 12.33
N LEU A 40 -7.20 22.96 11.51
CA LEU A 40 -7.66 21.60 11.79
C LEU A 40 -6.49 20.64 11.58
N SER A 41 -6.13 19.91 12.63
CA SER A 41 -5.09 18.89 12.58
C SER A 41 -5.71 17.50 12.70
N ILE A 42 -5.32 16.59 11.82
CA ILE A 42 -5.76 15.20 11.83
C ILE A 42 -4.52 14.32 11.92
N ARG A 43 -4.44 13.49 12.97
CA ARG A 43 -3.30 12.60 13.21
C ARG A 43 -3.71 11.14 13.04
N PHE A 44 -3.05 10.47 12.10
CA PHE A 44 -3.21 9.05 11.83
C PHE A 44 -2.07 8.27 12.50
N ARG A 45 -2.38 7.11 13.06
CA ARG A 45 -1.39 6.13 13.54
C ARG A 45 -1.55 4.87 12.71
N THR A 46 -0.46 4.37 12.16
CA THR A 46 -0.41 3.16 11.35
C THR A 46 0.32 2.06 12.11
N ARG A 47 0.02 0.80 11.82
CA ARG A 47 0.62 -0.38 12.49
C ARG A 47 2.13 -0.51 12.24
N ALA A 48 2.62 0.08 11.16
CA ALA A 48 4.01 0.16 10.77
C ALA A 48 4.31 1.57 10.19
N PRO A 49 5.59 1.95 10.02
CA PRO A 49 5.94 3.21 9.38
C PRO A 49 5.24 3.40 8.03
N PHE A 50 4.77 4.62 7.76
CA PHE A 50 4.11 4.96 6.51
C PHE A 50 5.14 5.08 5.38
N GLU A 51 4.92 4.35 4.28
CA GLU A 51 5.67 4.48 3.03
C GLU A 51 4.68 4.78 1.90
N GLY A 52 4.79 5.95 1.25
CA GLY A 52 3.90 6.33 0.15
C GLY A 52 3.72 7.83 -0.02
N HIS A 53 2.70 8.21 -0.80
CA HIS A 53 2.33 9.59 -1.08
C HIS A 53 0.96 9.90 -0.48
N ILE A 54 0.79 11.14 0.01
CA ILE A 54 -0.49 11.64 0.54
C ILE A 54 -1.22 12.37 -0.59
N TYR A 55 -2.45 11.94 -0.89
CA TYR A 55 -3.29 12.60 -1.88
C TYR A 55 -4.43 13.35 -1.18
N VAL A 56 -4.51 14.66 -1.41
CA VAL A 56 -5.62 15.47 -0.92
C VAL A 56 -6.47 15.88 -2.11
N LYS A 57 -7.77 15.61 -2.06
CA LYS A 57 -8.66 16.00 -3.17
C LYS A 57 -8.64 17.53 -3.32
N GLY A 58 -8.28 18.01 -4.50
CA GLY A 58 -8.14 19.45 -4.78
C GLY A 58 -6.76 20.04 -4.45
N HIS A 59 -5.86 19.26 -3.85
CA HIS A 59 -4.47 19.60 -3.61
C HIS A 59 -3.58 18.40 -3.95
N TYR A 60 -3.07 18.37 -5.19
CA TYR A 60 -1.98 17.47 -5.54
C TYR A 60 -0.68 18.09 -5.06
N MET A 61 0.02 17.42 -4.14
CA MET A 61 1.43 17.69 -3.84
C MET A 61 2.27 16.57 -4.40
#